data_AF-A0A4C1VBJ8-F1
#
_entry.id   AF-A0A4C1VBJ8-F1
#
_cell.length_a   1.000
_cell.length_b   1.000
_cell.length_c   1.000
_cell.angle_alpha   90.00
_cell.angle_beta   90.00
_cell.angle_gamma   90.00
#
_symmetry.space_group_name_H-M   'P 1'
#
loop_
_entity.id
_entity.type
_entity.pdbx_description
1 polymer ?
#
loop_
_entity_poly.entity_id
_entity_poly.type
_entity_poly.pdbx_seq_one_letter_code
_entity_poly.pdbx_strand_id
1 'polypeptide(L)'
;MQTRAPVRVGSVWLKPTKKGLKLQAKTVADFRNLQNLLVTQKFAFHTYSLKEEREIRVVLRGVPKEIPVNEVKEDLLSQSLTVQSVRRIQNRFREPLVLIFVSGTAETNDKATKAAFFKIRIVCSLSGVKAEQPRKRRKN
;
A
#
# COMPACT_ATOMS: atom_id res chain seq x y z
N MET A 1 -10.26 24.94 27.84
CA MET A 1 -10.78 24.26 26.62
C MET A 1 -11.08 22.80 26.97
N GLN A 2 -12.35 22.46 27.24
CA GLN A 2 -12.75 21.10 27.65
C GLN A 2 -12.56 20.11 26.49
N THR A 3 -11.62 19.17 26.62
CA THR A 3 -11.56 18.00 25.74
C THR A 3 -12.69 17.05 26.12
N ARG A 4 -13.80 17.05 25.37
CA ARG A 4 -14.91 16.10 25.57
C ARG A 4 -14.42 14.67 25.33
N ALA A 5 -14.79 13.76 26.23
CA ALA A 5 -14.40 12.34 26.19
C ALA A 5 -14.90 11.65 24.90
N PRO A 6 -14.18 10.63 24.40
CA PRO A 6 -14.64 9.86 23.25
C PRO A 6 -15.94 9.13 23.55
N VAL A 7 -16.93 9.27 22.67
CA VAL A 7 -18.25 8.64 22.80
C VAL A 7 -18.29 7.40 21.91
N ARG A 8 -18.88 6.31 22.40
CA ARG A 8 -19.14 5.10 21.60
C ARG A 8 -20.62 5.07 21.23
N VAL A 9 -20.92 4.93 19.93
CA VAL A 9 -22.27 4.68 19.44
C VAL A 9 -22.23 3.35 18.70
N GLY A 10 -22.78 2.31 19.32
CA GLY A 10 -22.70 0.94 18.80
C GLY A 10 -21.25 0.47 18.56
N SER A 11 -20.96 0.06 17.33
CA SER A 11 -19.63 -0.40 16.88
C SER A 11 -18.66 0.72 16.47
N VAL A 12 -19.09 1.99 16.57
CA VAL A 12 -18.34 3.15 16.07
C VAL A 12 -17.90 4.04 17.23
N TRP A 13 -16.62 4.43 17.19
CA TRP A 13 -16.05 5.38 18.14
C TRP A 13 -16.00 6.78 17.55
N LEU A 14 -16.46 7.74 18.33
CA LEU A 14 -16.44 9.17 18.01
C LEU A 14 -15.36 9.84 18.83
N LYS A 15 -14.43 10.49 18.16
CA LYS A 15 -13.37 11.29 18.78
C LYS A 15 -13.47 12.73 18.33
N PRO A 16 -13.82 13.68 19.21
CA PRO A 16 -13.74 15.10 18.87
C PRO A 16 -12.28 15.49 18.67
N THR A 17 -12.02 16.33 17.66
CA THR A 17 -10.70 16.86 17.31
C THR A 17 -10.80 18.36 17.06
N LYS A 18 -9.66 19.07 17.05
CA LYS A 18 -9.63 20.51 16.75
C LYS A 18 -10.20 20.87 15.37
N LYS A 19 -10.24 19.91 14.43
CA LYS A 19 -10.72 20.08 13.05
C LYS A 19 -12.12 19.49 12.81
N GLY A 20 -12.80 19.03 13.85
CA GLY A 20 -14.12 18.39 13.75
C GLY A 20 -14.17 17.00 14.36
N LEU A 21 -15.01 16.12 13.82
CA LEU A 21 -15.31 14.81 14.39
C LEU A 21 -14.59 13.68 13.65
N LYS A 22 -13.89 12.82 14.38
CA LYS A 22 -13.25 11.62 13.83
C LYS A 22 -14.08 10.38 14.19
N LEU A 23 -14.53 9.67 13.16
CA LEU A 23 -15.20 8.38 13.29
C LEU A 23 -14.19 7.25 13.14
N GLN A 24 -14.24 6.25 14.03
CA GLN A 24 -13.46 5.03 13.92
C GLN A 24 -14.38 3.82 13.98
N ALA A 25 -14.52 3.12 12.86
CA ALA A 25 -15.20 1.84 12.76
C ALA A 25 -14.29 0.69 13.22
N LYS A 26 -14.87 -0.35 13.82
CA LYS A 26 -14.14 -1.57 14.19
C LYS A 26 -14.02 -2.54 13.01
N THR A 27 -15.05 -2.65 12.19
CA THR A 27 -15.09 -3.58 11.06
C THR A 27 -15.05 -2.84 9.72
N VAL A 28 -14.63 -3.55 8.67
CA VAL A 28 -14.64 -3.05 7.29
C VAL A 28 -16.07 -2.78 6.81
N ALA A 29 -17.02 -3.64 7.19
CA ALA A 29 -18.44 -3.47 6.86
C ALA A 29 -18.99 -2.17 7.48
N ASP A 30 -18.74 -1.92 8.76
CA ASP A 30 -19.16 -0.69 9.44
C ASP A 30 -18.55 0.55 8.77
N PHE A 31 -17.28 0.49 8.35
CA PHE A 31 -16.63 1.58 7.64
C PHE A 31 -17.33 1.91 6.33
N ARG A 32 -17.67 0.90 5.52
CA ARG A 32 -18.38 1.06 4.24
C ARG A 32 -19.80 1.58 4.46
N ASN A 33 -20.50 1.06 5.45
CA ASN A 33 -21.85 1.51 5.81
C ASN A 33 -21.86 2.96 6.26
N LEU A 34 -20.89 3.37 7.09
CA LEU A 34 -20.73 4.77 7.50
C LEU A 34 -20.43 5.68 6.31
N GLN A 35 -19.54 5.27 5.41
CA GLN A 35 -19.24 6.04 4.21
C GLN A 35 -20.49 6.22 3.35
N ASN A 36 -21.25 5.15 3.11
CA ASN A 36 -22.50 5.21 2.35
C ASN A 36 -23.52 6.13 3.02
N LEU A 37 -23.68 6.04 4.35
CA LEU A 37 -24.59 6.91 5.11
C LEU A 37 -24.20 8.38 4.97
N LEU A 38 -22.91 8.72 5.09
CA LEU A 38 -22.43 10.09 4.95
C LEU A 38 -22.62 10.63 3.53
N VAL A 39 -22.46 9.77 2.50
CA VAL A 39 -22.75 10.13 1.11
C VAL A 39 -24.24 10.37 0.90
N THR A 40 -25.11 9.48 1.38
CA THR A 40 -26.57 9.61 1.29
C THR A 40 -27.08 10.88 1.97
N GLN A 41 -26.50 11.22 3.12
CA GLN A 41 -26.81 12.44 3.85
C GLN A 41 -26.11 13.69 3.29
N LYS A 42 -25.31 13.55 2.23
CA LYS A 42 -24.57 14.63 1.54
C LYS A 42 -23.62 15.41 2.44
N PHE A 43 -23.03 14.76 3.45
CA PHE A 43 -22.00 15.39 4.27
C PHE A 43 -20.66 15.44 3.54
N ALA A 44 -19.94 16.55 3.68
CA ALA A 44 -18.55 16.62 3.26
C ALA A 44 -17.68 15.89 4.28
N PHE A 45 -16.93 14.89 3.84
CA PHE A 45 -16.04 14.12 4.71
C PHE A 45 -14.76 13.73 3.99
N HIS A 46 -13.76 13.34 4.79
CA HIS A 46 -12.52 12.78 4.29
C HIS A 46 -12.34 11.37 4.83
N THR A 47 -12.18 10.40 3.93
CA THR A 47 -11.89 9.00 4.26
C THR A 47 -10.50 8.59 3.75
N TYR A 48 -9.88 7.67 4.46
CA TYR A 48 -8.67 7.00 4.02
C TYR A 48 -9.02 5.64 3.45
N SER A 49 -8.33 5.20 2.40
CA SER A 49 -8.46 3.84 1.88
C SER A 49 -8.15 2.80 2.95
N LEU A 50 -8.92 1.72 2.94
CA LEU A 50 -8.76 0.57 3.83
C LEU A 50 -7.39 -0.09 3.63
N LYS A 51 -6.88 -0.77 4.66
CA LYS A 51 -5.58 -1.46 4.57
C LYS A 51 -5.58 -2.58 3.54
N GLU A 52 -6.75 -3.18 3.32
CA GLU A 52 -7.02 -4.23 2.33
C GLU A 52 -7.07 -3.68 0.92
N GLU A 53 -7.46 -2.42 0.72
CA GLU A 53 -7.55 -1.79 -0.61
C GLU A 53 -6.22 -1.13 -1.03
N ARG A 54 -5.23 -1.04 -0.13
CA ARG A 54 -3.96 -0.36 -0.40
C ARG A 54 -3.00 -1.28 -1.16
N GLU A 55 -2.71 -0.94 -2.41
CA GLU A 55 -1.67 -1.61 -3.20
C GLU A 55 -0.37 -1.83 -2.42
N ILE A 56 0.20 -3.03 -2.55
CA ILE A 56 1.53 -3.33 -2.03
C ILE A 56 2.53 -2.66 -2.96
N ARG A 57 3.48 -1.91 -2.39
CA ARG A 57 4.53 -1.23 -3.18
C ARG A 57 5.88 -1.59 -2.61
N VAL A 58 6.75 -2.15 -3.46
CA VAL A 58 8.09 -2.61 -3.09
C VAL A 58 9.11 -2.17 -4.14
N VAL A 59 10.31 -1.86 -3.68
CA VAL A 59 11.47 -1.62 -4.53
C VAL A 59 12.44 -2.78 -4.36
N LEU A 60 12.73 -3.49 -5.44
CA LEU A 60 13.77 -4.50 -5.49
C LEU A 60 15.10 -3.85 -5.90
N ARG A 61 16.12 -3.99 -5.05
CA ARG A 61 17.48 -3.50 -5.29
C ARG A 61 18.40 -4.65 -5.64
N GLY A 62 19.29 -4.42 -6.59
CA GLY A 62 20.30 -5.41 -7.00
C GLY A 62 19.96 -6.17 -8.27
N VAL A 63 18.94 -5.73 -9.03
CA VAL A 63 18.62 -6.33 -10.33
C VAL A 63 19.40 -5.59 -11.43
N PRO A 64 20.33 -6.23 -12.14
CA PRO A 64 21.13 -5.67 -13.24
C PRO A 64 20.29 -5.12 -14.39
N LYS A 65 20.88 -4.27 -15.23
CA LYS A 65 20.19 -3.55 -16.32
C LYS A 65 19.81 -4.45 -17.48
N GLU A 66 20.54 -5.54 -17.60
CA GLU A 66 20.47 -6.55 -18.63
C GLU A 66 19.19 -7.41 -18.50
N ILE A 67 18.67 -7.55 -17.28
CA ILE A 67 17.45 -8.33 -17.04
C ILE A 67 16.21 -7.50 -17.42
N PRO A 68 15.36 -8.01 -18.34
CA PRO A 68 14.13 -7.35 -18.72
C PRO A 68 13.09 -7.41 -17.60
N VAL A 69 12.24 -6.39 -17.53
CA VAL A 69 11.16 -6.33 -16.52
C VAL A 69 10.11 -7.43 -16.68
N ASN A 70 10.01 -8.03 -17.86
CA ASN A 70 9.07 -9.13 -18.15
C ASN A 70 9.48 -10.41 -17.42
N GLU A 71 10.76 -10.79 -17.49
CA GLU A 71 11.30 -11.95 -16.76
C GLU A 71 11.13 -11.78 -15.24
N VAL A 72 11.37 -10.57 -14.73
CA VAL A 72 11.15 -10.26 -13.32
C VAL A 72 9.68 -10.41 -12.93
N LYS A 73 8.76 -10.02 -13.82
CA LYS A 73 7.32 -10.19 -13.58
C LYS A 73 6.93 -11.66 -13.56
N GLU A 74 7.41 -12.45 -14.52
CA GLU A 74 7.13 -13.88 -14.60
C GLU A 74 7.68 -14.64 -13.39
N ASP A 75 8.92 -14.35 -12.98
CA ASP A 75 9.53 -14.98 -11.80
C ASP A 75 8.76 -14.65 -10.51
N LEU A 76 8.33 -13.40 -10.34
CA LEU A 76 7.49 -13.02 -9.19
C LEU A 76 6.13 -13.73 -9.20
N LEU A 77 5.53 -13.93 -10.37
CA LEU A 77 4.29 -14.69 -10.51
C LEU A 77 4.52 -16.17 -10.18
N SER A 78 5.63 -16.76 -10.62
CA SER A 78 6.04 -18.13 -10.27
C SER A 78 6.28 -18.31 -8.76
N GLN A 79 6.70 -17.26 -8.05
CA GLN A 79 6.82 -17.23 -6.60
C GLN A 79 5.49 -17.04 -5.86
N SER A 80 4.34 -17.19 -6.54
CA SER A 80 2.97 -16.99 -6.01
C SER A 80 2.64 -15.56 -5.55
N LEU A 81 3.38 -14.56 -6.06
CA LEU A 81 3.13 -13.16 -5.74
C LEU A 81 2.24 -12.52 -6.82
N THR A 82 1.13 -11.91 -6.41
CA THR A 82 0.23 -11.21 -7.34
C THR A 82 0.79 -9.83 -7.68
N VAL A 83 1.41 -9.73 -8.85
CA VAL A 83 2.02 -8.49 -9.33
C VAL A 83 1.12 -7.79 -10.34
N GLN A 84 0.76 -6.54 -10.05
CA GLN A 84 -0.01 -5.67 -10.92
C GLN A 84 0.88 -4.95 -11.94
N SER A 85 1.99 -4.38 -11.48
CA SER A 85 2.94 -3.69 -12.36
C SER A 85 4.38 -3.84 -11.91
N VAL A 86 5.27 -4.00 -12.88
CA VAL A 86 6.72 -4.00 -12.70
C VAL A 86 7.29 -2.91 -13.59
N ARG A 87 8.09 -2.01 -13.02
CA ARG A 87 8.72 -0.92 -13.76
C ARG A 87 10.13 -0.70 -13.28
N ARG A 88 11.04 -0.46 -14.21
CA ARG A 88 12.42 -0.13 -13.87
C ARG A 88 12.52 1.33 -13.44
N ILE A 89 13.18 1.58 -12.31
CA ILE A 89 13.40 2.96 -11.86
C ILE A 89 14.54 3.57 -12.68
N GLN A 90 14.32 4.78 -13.15
CA GLN A 90 15.31 5.56 -13.90
C GLN A 90 15.82 6.73 -13.05
N ASN A 91 17.05 7.16 -13.33
CA ASN A 91 17.63 8.38 -12.77
C ASN A 91 16.95 9.63 -13.36
N ARG A 92 17.27 10.81 -12.81
CA ARG A 92 16.87 12.12 -13.36
C ARG A 92 17.24 12.27 -14.83
N PHE A 93 18.35 11.66 -15.25
CA PHE A 93 18.85 11.64 -16.63
C PHE A 93 18.26 10.49 -17.48
N ARG A 94 17.16 9.85 -17.04
CA ARG A 94 16.49 8.71 -17.69
C ARG A 94 17.32 7.43 -17.83
N GLU A 95 18.49 7.36 -17.23
CA GLU A 95 19.29 6.15 -17.20
C GLU A 95 18.67 5.08 -16.28
N PRO A 96 18.55 3.82 -16.71
CA PRO A 96 18.02 2.75 -15.88
C PRO A 96 18.93 2.49 -14.68
N LEU A 97 18.34 2.38 -13.49
CA LEU A 97 19.04 2.01 -12.26
C LEU A 97 18.94 0.49 -12.04
N VAL A 98 19.73 -0.03 -11.11
CA VAL A 98 19.61 -1.42 -10.59
C VAL A 98 18.48 -1.57 -9.57
N LEU A 99 17.37 -0.86 -9.83
CA LEU A 99 16.19 -0.77 -8.98
C LEU A 99 14.94 -1.05 -9.80
N ILE A 100 14.08 -1.93 -9.28
CA ILE A 100 12.78 -2.26 -9.89
C ILE A 100 11.68 -1.91 -8.91
N PHE A 101 10.70 -1.16 -9.39
CA PHE A 101 9.47 -0.86 -8.68
C PHE A 101 8.42 -1.92 -9.01
N VAL A 102 7.86 -2.53 -7.98
CA VAL A 102 6.81 -3.54 -8.08
C VAL A 102 5.58 -3.04 -7.33
N SER A 103 4.42 -3.07 -8.00
CA SER A 103 3.11 -2.93 -7.36
C SER A 103 2.36 -4.25 -7.38
N GLY A 104 1.79 -4.64 -6.24
CA GLY A 104 0.95 -5.83 -6.08
C GLY A 104 -0.51 -5.48 -5.85
N THR A 105 -1.41 -6.40 -6.23
CA THR A 105 -2.86 -6.21 -6.07
C THR A 105 -3.31 -6.37 -4.63
N ALA A 106 -4.45 -5.75 -4.33
CA ALA A 106 -5.08 -5.70 -3.02
C ALA A 106 -5.84 -6.98 -2.63
N GLU A 107 -6.08 -7.89 -3.58
CA GLU A 107 -6.99 -9.03 -3.42
C GLU A 107 -6.61 -9.97 -2.27
N THR A 108 -5.34 -9.97 -1.86
CA THR A 108 -4.83 -10.73 -0.71
C THR A 108 -3.87 -9.85 0.07
N ASN A 109 -4.30 -8.66 0.51
CA ASN A 109 -3.49 -7.73 1.31
C ASN A 109 -3.19 -8.21 2.75
N ASP A 110 -3.12 -9.52 2.93
CA ASP A 110 -2.76 -10.19 4.15
C ASP A 110 -1.39 -9.75 4.62
N LYS A 111 -1.21 -9.75 5.94
CA LYS A 111 0.09 -9.46 6.55
C LYS A 111 1.17 -10.43 6.03
N ALA A 112 0.77 -11.64 5.68
CA ALA A 112 1.65 -12.69 5.14
C ALA A 112 2.16 -12.37 3.73
N THR A 113 1.29 -11.97 2.80
CA THR A 113 1.69 -11.64 1.42
C THR A 113 2.59 -10.41 1.40
N LYS A 114 2.26 -9.37 2.18
CA LYS A 114 3.14 -8.21 2.38
C LYS A 114 4.50 -8.64 2.90
N ALA A 115 4.53 -9.51 3.90
CA ALA A 115 5.79 -10.03 4.44
C ALA A 115 6.57 -10.85 3.39
N ALA A 116 5.89 -11.60 2.52
CA ALA A 116 6.53 -12.35 1.43
C ALA A 116 7.23 -11.40 0.46
N PHE A 117 6.57 -10.32 0.02
CA PHE A 117 7.19 -9.29 -0.84
C PHE A 117 8.46 -8.67 -0.21
N PHE A 118 8.48 -8.40 1.10
CA PHE A 118 9.66 -7.86 1.78
C PHE A 118 10.74 -8.90 2.11
N LYS A 119 10.41 -10.20 2.02
CA LYS A 119 11.35 -11.30 2.23
C LYS A 119 12.02 -11.78 0.94
N ILE A 120 11.65 -11.23 -0.21
CA ILE A 120 12.29 -11.53 -1.49
C ILE A 120 13.80 -11.26 -1.37
N ARG A 121 14.60 -12.30 -1.61
CA ARG A 121 16.07 -12.26 -1.66
C ARG A 121 16.65 -12.75 -2.98
N ILE A 122 15.83 -13.44 -3.77
CA ILE A 122 16.20 -14.08 -5.02
C ILE A 122 15.17 -13.70 -6.07
N VAL A 123 15.65 -13.23 -7.22
CA VAL A 123 14.81 -12.92 -8.40
C VAL A 123 15.60 -13.27 -9.65
N CYS A 124 14.99 -13.99 -10.60
CA CYS A 124 15.63 -14.39 -11.87
C CYS A 124 17.03 -15.05 -11.64
N SER A 125 17.11 -16.00 -10.71
CA SER A 125 18.34 -16.68 -10.29
C SER A 125 19.44 -15.81 -9.67
N LEU A 126 19.20 -14.51 -9.49
CA LEU A 126 20.14 -13.62 -8.81
C LEU A 126 19.96 -13.68 -7.31
N SER A 127 21.04 -13.94 -6.59
CA SER A 127 21.11 -13.82 -5.14
C SER A 127 21.53 -12.40 -4.72
N GLY A 128 21.10 -11.98 -3.53
CA GLY A 128 21.46 -10.66 -2.97
C GLY A 128 20.50 -9.53 -3.34
N VAL A 129 19.34 -9.85 -3.94
CA VAL A 129 18.28 -8.88 -4.15
C VAL A 129 17.70 -8.45 -2.80
N LYS A 130 17.42 -7.16 -2.65
CA LYS A 130 16.81 -6.63 -1.42
C LYS A 130 15.52 -5.91 -1.71
N ALA A 131 14.44 -6.34 -1.06
CA ALA A 131 13.16 -5.67 -1.08
C ALA A 131 13.10 -4.53 -0.03
N GLU A 132 12.79 -3.32 -0.47
CA GLU A 132 12.71 -2.12 0.37
C GLU A 132 11.39 -1.36 0.14
N GLN A 133 10.98 -0.56 1.12
CA GLN A 133 9.83 0.32 0.94
C GLN A 133 10.19 1.47 -0.01
N PRO A 134 9.27 1.87 -0.91
CA PRO A 134 9.47 3.06 -1.72
C PRO A 134 9.72 4.28 -0.83
N ARG A 135 10.80 5.02 -1.13
CA ARG A 135 11.10 6.26 -0.41
C ARG A 135 10.01 7.28 -0.68
N LYS A 136 9.56 7.98 0.37
CA LYS A 136 8.66 9.13 0.22
C LYS A 136 9.37 10.16 -0.66
N ARG A 137 8.73 10.55 -1.77
CA ARG A 137 9.21 11.70 -2.55
C ARG A 137 9.17 12.93 -1.65
N ARG A 138 10.30 13.63 -1.53
CA ARG A 138 10.29 14.99 -1.00
C ARG A 138 9.46 15.84 -1.97
N LYS A 139 8.42 16.51 -1.47
CA LYS A 139 7.76 17.57 -2.23
C LYS A 139 8.77 18.73 -2.28
N ASN A 140 9.27 19.02 -3.48
CA ASN A 140 9.91 20.30 -3.77
C ASN A 140 8.82 21.36 -3.90
#